data_AF-A0A399NVI3-F1
#
_entry.id   AF-A0A399NVI3-F1
#
_cell.length_a   1.000
_cell.length_b   1.000
_cell.length_c   1.000
_cell.angle_alpha   90.00
_cell.angle_beta   90.00
_cell.angle_gamma   90.00
#
_symmetry.space_group_name_H-M   'P 1'
#
loop_
_entity.id
_entity.type
_entity.pdbx_description
1 polymer ?
#
loop_
_entity_poly.entity_id
_entity_poly.type
_entity_poly.pdbx_seq_one_letter_code
_entity_poly.pdbx_strand_id
1 'polypeptide(L)'
;AAGALPRLVIVVDELAALLADQDGLHEVVADIAARGRSLGMHLVLCTQRPAGVVRDAVLANCDLRLSLRVNNEADSRALLGTVEAARLADAPAGRCLVGAHGVPARPFQVAVTTSDDL
;
A
#
# COMPACT_ATOMS: atom_id res chain seq x y z
N ALA A 1 -19.64 -22.40 11.39
CA ALA A 1 -19.31 -23.65 10.69
C ALA A 1 -17.87 -24.01 11.07
N ALA A 2 -17.66 -25.14 11.76
CA ALA A 2 -16.32 -25.67 11.98
C ALA A 2 -15.82 -26.20 10.62
N GLY A 3 -14.77 -25.58 10.05
CA GLY A 3 -14.16 -26.02 8.78
C GLY A 3 -13.88 -24.93 7.74
N ALA A 4 -14.25 -23.66 7.97
CA ALA A 4 -13.82 -22.58 7.08
C ALA A 4 -12.44 -22.07 7.51
N LEU A 5 -11.46 -22.11 6.60
CA LEU A 5 -10.15 -21.49 6.84
C LEU A 5 -10.34 -19.96 7.01
N PRO A 6 -9.73 -19.34 8.03
CA PRO A 6 -9.80 -17.91 8.23
C PRO A 6 -9.07 -17.17 7.09
N ARG A 7 -9.47 -15.92 6.87
CA ARG A 7 -8.75 -15.02 5.95
C ARG A 7 -7.43 -14.60 6.59
N LEU A 8 -6.37 -14.52 5.79
CA LEU A 8 -5.06 -14.03 6.23
C LEU A 8 -4.85 -12.61 5.72
N VAL A 9 -4.51 -11.69 6.62
CA VAL A 9 -4.05 -10.34 6.27
C VAL A 9 -2.58 -10.24 6.62
N ILE A 10 -1.76 -9.93 5.63
CA ILE A 10 -0.32 -9.76 5.77
C ILE A 10 -0.03 -8.27 5.65
N VAL A 11 0.48 -7.67 6.73
CA VAL A 11 0.84 -6.26 6.78
C VAL A 11 2.36 -6.16 6.78
N VAL A 12 2.91 -5.44 5.81
CA VAL A 12 4.35 -5.18 5.68
C VAL A 12 4.55 -3.68 5.81
N ASP A 13 5.15 -3.24 6.91
CA ASP A 13 5.29 -1.81 7.22
C ASP A 13 6.38 -1.11 6.38
N GLU A 14 7.45 -1.82 6.05
CA GLU A 14 8.49 -1.31 5.14
C GLU A 14 8.91 -2.38 4.13
N LEU A 15 8.21 -2.37 2.99
CA LEU A 15 8.42 -3.30 1.89
C LEU A 15 9.85 -3.21 1.34
N ALA A 16 10.46 -2.02 1.29
CA ALA A 16 11.82 -1.86 0.76
C ALA A 16 12.85 -2.62 1.60
N ALA A 17 12.72 -2.55 2.93
CA ALA A 17 13.60 -3.25 3.85
C ALA A 17 13.41 -4.77 3.73
N LEU A 18 12.16 -5.24 3.66
CA LEU A 18 11.86 -6.66 3.49
C LEU A 18 12.50 -7.23 2.22
N LEU A 19 12.36 -6.53 1.10
CA LEU A 19 12.88 -6.98 -0.20
C LEU A 19 14.40 -6.93 -0.30
N ALA A 20 15.05 -6.06 0.48
CA ALA A 20 16.50 -5.96 0.55
C ALA A 20 17.12 -7.04 1.45
N ASP A 21 16.35 -7.61 2.39
CA ASP A 21 16.86 -8.59 3.35
C ASP A 21 17.07 -9.98 2.73
N GLN A 22 16.18 -10.41 1.83
CA GLN A 22 16.24 -11.74 1.20
C GLN A 22 15.94 -11.71 -0.28
N ASP A 23 16.78 -12.41 -1.04
CA ASP A 23 16.54 -12.69 -2.45
C ASP A 23 15.25 -13.49 -2.65
N GLY A 24 14.53 -13.22 -3.74
CA GLY A 24 13.30 -13.95 -4.11
C GLY A 24 12.01 -13.45 -3.43
N LEU A 25 12.07 -12.63 -2.39
CA LEU A 25 10.86 -12.10 -1.74
C LEU A 25 10.00 -11.24 -2.67
N HIS A 26 10.62 -10.58 -3.65
CA HIS A 26 9.89 -9.89 -4.71
C HIS A 26 8.90 -10.81 -5.44
N GLU A 27 9.33 -12.02 -5.78
CA GLU A 27 8.52 -12.99 -6.51
C GLU A 27 7.38 -13.49 -5.63
N VAL A 28 7.67 -13.78 -4.36
CA VAL A 28 6.66 -14.19 -3.37
C VAL A 28 5.58 -13.13 -3.18
N VAL A 29 5.96 -11.86 -3.00
CA VAL A 29 4.99 -10.77 -2.83
C VAL A 29 4.14 -10.58 -4.08
N ALA A 30 4.76 -10.61 -5.27
CA ALA A 30 4.02 -10.52 -6.54
C ALA A 30 3.05 -11.69 -6.73
N ASP A 31 3.46 -12.89 -6.31
CA ASP A 31 2.65 -14.11 -6.37
C ASP A 31 1.39 -14.01 -5.52
N ILE A 32 1.55 -13.59 -4.26
CA ILE A 32 0.44 -13.37 -3.33
C ILE A 32 -0.44 -12.23 -3.82
N ALA A 33 0.12 -11.13 -4.35
CA ALA A 33 -0.68 -10.05 -4.91
C ALA A 33 -1.57 -10.56 -6.07
N ALA A 34 -1.02 -11.37 -6.97
CA ALA A 34 -1.74 -11.87 -8.14
C ALA A 34 -2.81 -12.94 -7.80
N ARG A 35 -2.54 -13.83 -6.84
CA ARG A 35 -3.41 -15.01 -6.58
C ARG A 35 -4.02 -15.07 -5.18
N GLY A 36 -3.56 -14.24 -4.24
CA GLY A 36 -3.99 -14.28 -2.84
C GLY A 36 -5.50 -14.12 -2.64
N ARG A 37 -6.17 -13.32 -3.49
CA ARG A 37 -7.62 -13.07 -3.38
C ARG A 37 -8.45 -14.36 -3.38
N SER A 38 -8.13 -15.30 -4.26
CA SER A 38 -8.87 -16.58 -4.39
C SER A 38 -8.57 -17.55 -3.24
N LEU A 39 -7.37 -17.48 -2.67
CA LEU A 39 -6.93 -18.29 -1.53
C LEU A 39 -7.31 -17.72 -0.17
N GLY A 40 -7.66 -16.45 -0.17
CA GLY A 40 -8.08 -15.71 1.00
C GLY A 40 -7.01 -14.96 1.78
N MET A 41 -5.94 -14.65 1.07
CA MET A 41 -4.82 -13.84 1.53
C MET A 41 -4.96 -12.42 1.00
N HIS A 42 -4.70 -11.43 1.85
CA HIS A 42 -4.74 -10.01 1.52
C HIS A 42 -3.44 -9.35 1.96
N LEU A 43 -2.93 -8.43 1.14
CA LEU A 43 -1.69 -7.71 1.41
C LEU A 43 -2.00 -6.24 1.75
N VAL A 44 -1.34 -5.74 2.79
CA VAL A 44 -1.18 -4.30 3.06
C VAL A 44 0.32 -4.02 3.02
N LEU A 45 0.75 -3.30 1.99
CA LEU A 45 2.15 -3.03 1.73
C LEU A 45 2.43 -1.53 1.91
N CYS A 46 3.32 -1.21 2.83
CA CYS A 46 3.74 0.14 3.15
C CYS A 46 5.21 0.33 2.79
N THR A 47 5.59 1.54 2.40
CA THR A 47 6.99 1.92 2.19
C THR A 47 7.13 3.44 2.19
N GLN A 48 8.29 3.92 2.64
CA GLN A 48 8.63 5.35 2.56
C GLN A 48 9.17 5.77 1.19
N ARG A 49 9.59 4.82 0.34
CA ARG A 49 10.22 5.08 -0.96
C ARG A 49 9.60 4.20 -2.05
N PRO A 50 8.37 4.50 -2.47
CA PRO A 50 7.67 3.67 -3.46
C PRO A 50 8.40 3.63 -4.81
N ALA A 51 9.10 4.70 -5.19
CA ALA A 51 9.88 4.72 -6.41
C ALA A 51 11.03 3.69 -6.38
N GLY A 52 11.07 2.79 -7.36
CA GLY A 52 12.12 1.78 -7.51
C GLY A 52 11.97 0.53 -6.63
N VAL A 53 11.12 0.57 -5.60
CA VAL A 53 10.84 -0.58 -4.72
C VAL A 53 9.63 -1.37 -5.23
N VAL A 54 8.54 -0.67 -5.57
CA VAL A 54 7.31 -1.31 -5.99
C VAL A 54 7.36 -1.59 -7.50
N ARG A 55 7.57 -2.86 -7.86
CA ARG A 55 7.61 -3.30 -9.26
C ARG A 55 6.21 -3.33 -9.88
N ASP A 56 6.13 -3.18 -11.20
CA ASP A 56 4.87 -3.18 -11.97
C ASP A 56 4.00 -4.42 -11.69
N ALA A 57 4.61 -5.60 -11.51
CA ALA A 57 3.89 -6.83 -11.20
C ALA A 57 3.10 -6.76 -9.88
N VAL A 58 3.63 -6.07 -8.87
CA VAL A 58 2.93 -5.84 -7.60
C VAL A 58 1.86 -4.75 -7.80
N LEU A 59 2.21 -3.63 -8.44
CA LEU A 59 1.28 -2.52 -8.70
C LEU A 59 0.06 -2.92 -9.54
N ALA A 60 0.24 -3.84 -10.48
CA ALA A 60 -0.82 -4.36 -11.36
C ALA A 60 -1.88 -5.15 -10.58
N ASN A 61 -1.55 -5.65 -9.39
CA ASN A 61 -2.44 -6.46 -8.55
C ASN A 61 -2.81 -5.76 -7.21
N CYS A 62 -2.29 -4.55 -6.98
CA CYS A 62 -2.67 -3.69 -5.86
C CYS A 62 -3.68 -2.64 -6.32
N ASP A 63 -4.95 -3.03 -6.32
CA ASP A 63 -6.06 -2.21 -6.81
C ASP A 63 -6.29 -0.96 -5.94
N LEU A 64 -6.16 -1.08 -4.62
CA LEU A 64 -6.30 0.02 -3.68
C LEU A 64 -4.94 0.64 -3.38
N ARG A 65 -4.85 1.97 -3.51
CA ARG A 65 -3.61 2.71 -3.24
C ARG A 65 -3.91 3.92 -2.37
N LEU A 66 -3.12 4.08 -1.33
CA LEU A 66 -3.21 5.20 -0.41
C LEU A 66 -1.83 5.85 -0.30
N SER A 67 -1.75 7.16 -0.52
CA SER A 67 -0.54 7.92 -0.27
C SER A 67 -0.81 8.99 0.77
N LEU A 68 -0.10 8.92 1.88
CA LEU A 68 0.12 10.08 2.75
C LEU A 68 1.03 11.08 2.04
N ARG A 69 1.35 12.19 2.70
CA ARG A 69 2.31 13.16 2.18
C ARG A 69 3.66 12.49 1.93
N VAL A 70 4.17 12.67 0.72
CA VAL A 70 5.52 12.24 0.31
C VAL A 70 6.40 13.45 0.07
N ASN A 71 7.71 13.28 0.15
CA ASN A 71 8.66 14.40 0.06
C ASN A 71 8.92 14.88 -1.38
N ASN A 72 8.64 14.04 -2.39
CA ASN A 72 8.93 14.37 -3.79
C ASN A 72 7.82 13.90 -4.74
N GLU A 73 7.72 14.56 -5.89
CA GLU A 73 6.72 14.24 -6.90
C GLU A 73 6.89 12.85 -7.53
N ALA A 74 8.11 12.30 -7.55
CA ALA A 74 8.39 11.00 -8.15
C ALA A 74 7.74 9.85 -7.37
N ASP A 75 7.81 9.89 -6.03
CA ASP A 75 7.15 8.94 -5.16
C ASP A 75 5.62 8.98 -5.30
N SER A 76 5.06 10.20 -5.40
CA SER A 76 3.63 10.39 -5.64
C SER A 76 3.21 9.76 -6.99
N ARG A 77 4.00 9.99 -8.05
CA ARG A 77 3.71 9.43 -9.38
C ARG A 77 3.85 7.91 -9.39
N ALA A 78 4.87 7.36 -8.75
CA ALA A 78 5.09 5.92 -8.69
C ALA A 78 3.90 5.18 -8.06
N LEU A 79 3.30 5.75 -7.01
CA LEU A 79 2.19 5.12 -6.30
C LEU A 79 0.82 5.45 -6.93
N LEU A 80 0.52 6.73 -7.17
CA LEU A 80 -0.82 7.20 -7.54
C LEU A 80 -0.95 7.64 -9.01
N GLY A 81 0.15 7.75 -9.75
CA GLY A 81 0.15 8.30 -11.12
C GLY A 81 -0.05 9.83 -11.18
N THR A 82 -0.03 10.53 -10.04
CA THR A 82 -0.18 12.00 -9.94
C THR A 82 0.90 12.58 -9.04
N VAL A 83 1.05 13.90 -9.00
CA VAL A 83 1.99 14.59 -8.10
C VAL A 83 1.34 15.09 -6.80
N GLU A 84 0.03 14.89 -6.67
CA GLU A 84 -0.78 15.58 -5.67
C GLU A 84 -0.47 15.12 -4.23
N ALA A 85 0.06 13.91 -4.03
CA ALA A 85 0.47 13.47 -2.69
C ALA A 85 1.69 14.24 -2.16
N ALA A 86 2.57 14.71 -3.06
CA ALA A 86 3.71 15.56 -2.69
C ALA A 86 3.28 16.99 -2.31
N ARG A 87 2.04 17.36 -2.65
CA ARG A 87 1.46 18.69 -2.39
C ARG A 87 0.49 18.71 -1.22
N LEU A 88 0.27 17.56 -0.57
CA LEU A 88 -0.56 17.50 0.63
C LEU A 88 0.06 18.35 1.74
N ALA A 89 -0.80 19.08 2.45
CA ALA A 89 -0.38 19.79 3.65
C ALA A 89 0.01 18.81 4.76
N ASP A 90 1.01 19.18 5.56
CA ASP A 90 1.55 18.39 6.67
C ASP A 90 0.55 18.19 7.82
N ALA A 91 -0.53 18.98 7.85
CA ALA A 91 -1.57 18.93 8.87
C ALA A 91 -3.00 18.97 8.28
N PRO A 92 -3.98 18.35 8.96
CA PRO A 92 -3.83 17.49 10.13
C PRO A 92 -3.19 16.14 9.76
N ALA A 93 -2.67 15.43 10.77
CA ALA A 93 -2.13 14.08 10.58
C ALA A 93 -3.18 13.15 9.97
N GLY A 94 -2.76 12.23 9.09
CA GLY A 94 -3.66 11.29 8.41
C GLY A 94 -4.30 11.83 7.12
N ARG A 95 -3.99 13.04 6.69
CA ARG A 95 -4.40 13.55 5.37
C ARG A 95 -3.69 12.76 4.26
N CYS A 96 -4.47 12.19 3.34
CA CYS A 96 -3.97 11.34 2.27
C CYS A 96 -4.77 11.51 0.96
N LEU A 97 -4.26 10.88 -0.09
CA LEU A 97 -5.02 10.57 -1.29
C LEU A 97 -5.28 9.07 -1.36
N VAL A 98 -6.50 8.69 -1.75
CA VAL A 98 -6.90 7.29 -1.95
C VAL A 98 -7.38 7.12 -3.38
N GLY A 99 -6.75 6.20 -4.11
CA GLY A 99 -7.14 5.80 -5.46
C GLY A 99 -7.47 4.31 -5.52
N ALA A 100 -8.26 3.94 -6.51
CA ALA A 100 -8.50 2.54 -6.86
C ALA A 100 -8.27 2.34 -8.36
N HIS A 101 -8.09 1.10 -8.83
CA HIS A 101 -7.94 0.84 -10.25
C HIS A 101 -9.08 1.47 -11.07
N GLY A 102 -8.74 2.29 -12.07
CA GLY A 102 -9.70 3.02 -12.90
C GLY A 102 -10.41 4.20 -12.24
N VAL A 103 -10.12 4.50 -10.97
CA VAL A 103 -10.75 5.59 -10.20
C VAL A 103 -9.67 6.61 -9.79
N PRO A 104 -9.78 7.87 -10.22
CA PRO A 104 -8.82 8.92 -9.84
C PRO A 104 -8.68 9.03 -8.32
N ALA A 105 -7.45 9.26 -7.87
CA ALA A 105 -7.17 9.44 -6.45
C ALA A 105 -7.90 10.67 -5.91
N ARG A 106 -8.53 10.53 -4.74
CA ARG A 106 -9.30 11.59 -4.08
C ARG A 106 -8.75 11.90 -2.69
N PRO A 107 -8.84 13.15 -2.22
CA PRO A 107 -8.52 13.50 -0.84
C PRO A 107 -9.32 12.67 0.17
N PHE A 108 -8.65 12.23 1.21
CA PHE A 108 -9.23 11.52 2.34
C PHE A 108 -8.51 11.91 3.63
N GLN A 109 -9.23 11.80 4.74
CA GLN A 109 -8.71 12.03 6.08
C GLN A 109 -8.84 10.73 6.85
N VAL A 110 -7.72 10.08 7.13
CA VAL A 110 -7.69 8.86 7.95
C VAL A 110 -8.03 9.23 9.40
N ALA A 111 -8.80 8.37 10.06
CA ALA A 111 -9.07 8.50 11.49
C ALA A 111 -7.77 8.30 12.28
N VAL A 112 -7.57 9.11 13.31
CA VAL A 112 -6.44 8.95 14.23
C VAL A 112 -6.92 8.05 15.36
N THR A 113 -6.26 6.91 15.53
CA THR A 113 -6.50 6.04 16.68
C THR A 113 -5.79 6.59 17.91
N THR A 114 -6.42 6.40 19.05
CA THR A 114 -5.95 6.77 20.37
C THR A 114 -5.74 5.50 21.20
N SER A 115 -5.17 5.65 22.39
CA SER A 115 -5.05 4.54 23.34
C SER A 115 -6.41 3.97 23.77
N ASP A 116 -7.50 4.72 23.61
CA ASP A 116 -8.85 4.26 23.94
C ASP A 116 -9.45 3.34 22.85
N ASP A 117 -8.81 3.24 21.68
CA ASP A 117 -9.27 2.42 20.54
C ASP A 117 -8.65 1.01 20.48
N LEU A 118 -7.69 0.70 21.36
CA LEU A 118 -6.92 -0.57 21.42
C LEU A 118 -7.28 -1.39 22.65
#